data_AF-A0A429EQM8-F1
#
_entry.id   AF-A0A429EQM8-F1
#
_cell.length_a   1.000
_cell.length_b   1.000
_cell.length_c   1.000
_cell.angle_alpha   90.00
_cell.angle_beta   90.00
_cell.angle_gamma   90.00
#
_symmetry.space_group_name_H-M   'P 1'
#
loop_
_entity.id
_entity.type
_entity.pdbx_description
1 polymer ?
#
loop_
_entity_poly.entity_id
_entity_poly.type
_entity_poly.pdbx_seq_one_letter_code
_entity_poly.pdbx_strand_id
1 'polypeptide(L)' 'MQTAVITQCSTEPRPTIVSRHLTSDCLVVWTRCSCGRLRMDLVPDGPGESRLSAGPCPHPPSG' A
#
# COMPACT_ATOMS: atom_id res chain seq x y z
N MET A 1 13.35 19.10 -19.22
CA MET A 1 13.48 19.29 -17.76
C MET A 1 12.13 18.94 -17.13
N GLN A 2 11.94 17.75 -16.57
CA GLN A 2 10.76 17.47 -15.76
C GLN A 2 11.12 16.42 -14.70
N THR A 3 11.56 16.92 -13.54
CA THR A 3 11.79 16.11 -12.35
C THR A 3 10.42 15.76 -11.78
N ALA A 4 10.01 14.50 -11.93
CA ALA A 4 8.88 13.98 -11.18
C ALA A 4 9.24 14.06 -9.70
N VAL A 5 8.58 14.97 -8.97
CA VAL A 5 8.63 14.99 -7.50
C VAL A 5 7.87 13.75 -7.04
N ILE A 6 8.58 12.62 -7.00
CA ILE A 6 8.20 11.52 -6.14
C ILE A 6 8.31 12.12 -4.74
N THR A 7 7.18 12.56 -4.18
CA THR A 7 7.10 12.85 -2.76
C THR A 7 7.38 11.55 -2.05
N GLN A 8 8.66 11.27 -1.83
CA GLN A 8 9.12 10.14 -1.04
C GLN A 8 8.53 10.37 0.35
N CYS A 9 7.78 9.39 0.83
CA CYS A 9 7.31 9.39 2.20
C CYS A 9 8.57 9.24 3.07
N SER A 10 9.18 10.36 3.47
CA SER A 10 10.37 10.40 4.30
C SER A 10 10.15 9.51 5.53
N THR A 11 11.15 8.67 5.80
CA THR A 11 11.13 7.57 6.74
C THR A 11 10.79 8.04 8.17
N GLU A 12 9.76 7.42 8.75
CA GLU A 12 9.12 7.61 10.08
C GLU A 12 8.22 8.85 10.19
N PRO A 13 6.88 8.75 10.38
CA PRO A 13 6.05 7.75 11.11
C PRO A 13 5.93 6.31 10.57
N ARG A 14 5.31 5.40 11.34
CA ARG A 14 4.91 4.07 10.87
C ARG A 14 3.63 4.17 10.03
N PRO A 15 3.51 3.40 8.93
CA PRO A 15 2.24 3.31 8.22
C PRO A 15 1.16 2.70 9.13
N THR A 16 -0.05 3.25 9.08
CA THR A 16 -1.17 2.80 9.90
C THR A 16 -2.24 2.17 9.02
N ILE A 17 -2.67 0.96 9.36
CA ILE A 17 -3.83 0.33 8.73
C ILE A 17 -5.06 1.13 9.17
N VAL A 18 -5.76 1.72 8.22
CA VAL A 18 -6.99 2.49 8.47
C VAL A 18 -8.24 1.70 8.15
N SER A 19 -8.14 0.70 7.27
CA SER A 19 -9.22 -0.25 7.05
C SER A 19 -8.72 -1.62 6.62
N ARG A 20 -9.48 -2.65 6.96
CA ARG A 20 -9.25 -4.04 6.58
C ARG A 20 -10.59 -4.71 6.33
N HIS A 21 -10.85 -5.11 5.10
CA HIS A 21 -12.09 -5.72 4.66
C HIS A 21 -11.82 -7.07 4.01
N LEU A 22 -12.43 -8.12 4.55
CA LEU A 22 -12.46 -9.42 3.89
C LEU A 22 -13.58 -9.41 2.84
N THR A 23 -13.25 -9.76 1.62
CA THR A 23 -14.20 -10.08 0.54
C THR A 23 -14.21 -11.60 0.35
N SER A 24 -15.09 -12.11 -0.51
CA SER A 24 -15.24 -13.56 -0.74
C SER A 24 -13.92 -14.25 -1.11
N ASP A 25 -13.03 -13.56 -1.83
CA ASP A 25 -11.83 -14.15 -2.45
C ASP A 25 -10.52 -13.46 -2.00
N CYS A 26 -10.60 -12.32 -1.32
CA CYS A 26 -9.43 -11.49 -1.03
C CYS A 26 -9.57 -10.70 0.28
N LEU A 27 -8.44 -10.27 0.81
CA LEU A 27 -8.36 -9.25 1.85
C LEU A 27 -7.94 -7.92 1.24
N VAL A 28 -8.81 -6.90 1.38
CA VAL A 28 -8.51 -5.52 1.00
C VAL A 28 -8.01 -4.77 2.23
N VAL A 29 -6.80 -4.25 2.17
CA VAL A 29 -6.18 -3.46 3.24
C VAL A 29 -5.95 -2.04 2.76
N TRP A 30 -6.43 -1.07 3.53
CA TRP A 30 -6.12 0.34 3.32
C TRP A 30 -5.12 0.80 4.36
N THR A 31 -4.00 1.32 3.88
CA THR A 31 -2.91 1.82 4.71
C THR A 31 -2.75 3.31 4.48
N ARG A 32 -2.75 4.09 5.56
CA ARG A 32 -2.34 5.49 5.52
C ARG A 32 -0.86 5.58 5.84
N CYS A 33 -0.12 6.08 4.88
CA CYS A 33 1.30 6.34 5.05
C CYS A 33 1.52 7.57 5.91
N SER A 34 2.74 7.68 6.37
CA SER A 34 3.26 8.73 7.22
C SER A 34 3.17 10.12 6.58
N CYS A 35 3.26 10.18 5.25
CA CYS A 35 3.01 11.38 4.44
C CYS A 35 1.52 11.73 4.26
N GLY A 36 0.62 11.00 4.93
CA GLY A 36 -0.82 11.19 4.87
C GLY A 36 -1.52 10.58 3.64
N ARG A 37 -0.75 10.10 2.65
CA ARG A 37 -1.27 9.43 1.44
C ARG A 37 -1.84 8.05 1.77
N LEU A 38 -2.82 7.63 0.98
CA LEU A 38 -3.45 6.32 1.09
C LEU A 38 -2.87 5.32 0.09
N ARG A 39 -2.83 4.08 0.53
CA ARG A 39 -2.48 2.89 -0.24
C ARG A 39 -3.57 1.85 -0.06
N MET A 40 -3.92 1.18 -1.15
CA MET A 40 -4.72 -0.03 -1.14
C MET A 40 -3.83 -1.22 -1.45
N ASP A 41 -3.98 -2.28 -0.68
CA ASP A 41 -3.45 -3.60 -0.98
C ASP A 41 -4.59 -4.59 -1.15
N LEU A 42 -4.51 -5.40 -2.19
CA LEU A 42 -5.35 -6.57 -2.37
C LEU A 42 -4.47 -7.79 -2.15
N VAL A 43 -4.77 -8.54 -1.09
CA VAL A 43 -4.10 -9.79 -0.72
C VAL A 43 -5.06 -10.92 -1.11
N PRO A 44 -4.78 -11.66 -2.19
CA PRO A 44 -5.60 -12.79 -2.57
C PRO A 44 -5.47 -13.93 -1.55
N ASP A 45 -6.55 -14.70 -1.37
CA ASP A 45 -6.58 -15.91 -0.53
C ASP A 45 -5.98 -17.15 -1.24
N GLY A 46 -5.92 -17.12 -2.58
CA GLY A 46 -5.51 -18.26 -3.40
C GLY A 46 -3.98 -18.49 -3.48
N PRO A 47 -3.54 -19.76 -3.63
CA PRO A 47 -2.13 -20.06 -3.84
C PRO A 47 -1.65 -19.55 -5.21
N GLY A 48 -0.51 -18.86 -5.21
CA GLY A 48 0.17 -18.40 -6.43
C GLY A 48 -0.27 -17.02 -6.93
N GLU A 49 -1.24 -16.38 -6.27
CA GLU A 49 -1.65 -15.03 -6.64
C GLU A 49 -0.77 -13.98 -5.96
N SER A 50 -0.37 -12.97 -6.73
CA SER A 50 0.49 -11.90 -6.22
C SER A 50 -0.34 -10.78 -5.59
N ARG A 51 0.19 -10.21 -4.51
CA ARG A 51 -0.39 -9.02 -3.88
C ARG A 51 -0.44 -7.87 -4.88
N LEU A 52 -1.63 -7.31 -5.08
CA LEU A 52 -1.81 -6.12 -5.90
C LEU A 52 -1.82 -4.87 -5.03
N SER A 53 -1.35 -3.77 -5.59
CA SER A 53 -1.20 -2.52 -4.84
C SER A 53 -1.53 -1.32 -5.69
N ALA A 54 -2.28 -0.40 -5.11
CA ALA A 54 -2.68 0.83 -5.75
C ALA A 54 -2.46 2.02 -4.82
N GLY A 55 -1.96 3.12 -5.38
CA GLY A 55 -1.81 4.38 -4.68
C GLY A 55 -0.38 4.93 -4.69
N PRO A 56 -0.23 6.23 -4.39
CA PRO A 56 1.03 6.97 -4.52
C PRO A 56 2.02 6.74 -3.35
N CYS A 57 1.71 5.82 -2.45
CA CYS A 57 2.60 5.43 -1.38
C CYS A 57 3.58 4.35 -1.85
N PRO A 58 4.90 4.59 -1.76
CA PRO A 58 5.88 3.56 -2.11
C PRO A 58 5.75 2.36 -1.15
N HIS A 59 5.82 1.16 -1.70
CA HIS A 59 6.11 -0.03 -0.90
C HIS A 59 7.59 -0.02 -0.53
N PRO A 60 7.97 -0.34 0.71
CA PRO A 60 9.30 -0.90 0.91
C PRO A 60 9.38 -2.18 0.07
N PRO A 61 10.47 -2.43 -0.67
CA PRO A 61 10.63 -3.70 -1.37
C PRO A 61 10.49 -4.82 -0.34
N SER A 62 9.54 -5.73 -0.58
CA SER A 62 9.46 -6.98 0.20
C SER A 62 10.75 -7.75 -0.07
N GLY A 63 11.64 -7.78 0.92
CA GLY A 63 12.84 -8.61 0.90
C GLY A 63 12.51 -10.09 1.04
#